data_AF-A0A9D9TYA9-F1
#
_entry.id   AF-A0A9D9TYA9-F1
#
_cell.length_a   1.000
_cell.length_b   1.000
_cell.length_c   1.000
_cell.angle_alpha   90.00
_cell.angle_beta   90.00
_cell.angle_gamma   90.00
#
_symmetry.space_group_name_H-M   'P 1'
#
loop_
_entity.id
_entity.type
_entity.pdbx_description
1 polymer ?
#
loop_
_entity_poly.entity_id
_entity_poly.type
_entity_poly.pdbx_seq_one_letter_code
_entity_poly.pdbx_strand_id
1 'polypeptide(L)'
;MDLKVPITISDELSDEVIVSTGQLNLASGEIHRVAYQDYDADARGLPWESEDYEFTSGMLSNEGKDVEFRIDVNRTTGQYSVSPSELLEIKVRAAALFAGVSGKDLLANAEGRAGIPGASKRGPGGSGHLH
;
A
#
# COMPACT_ATOMS: atom_id res chain seq x y z
N MET A 1 -0.06 1.85 20.43
CA MET A 1 -0.58 2.56 19.25
C MET A 1 -0.17 1.71 18.05
N ASP A 2 -1.11 1.01 17.41
CA ASP A 2 -0.83 0.21 16.20
C ASP A 2 -0.92 1.12 14.98
N LEU A 3 0.21 1.76 14.65
CA LEU A 3 0.28 2.65 13.50
C LEU A 3 0.53 1.82 12.24
N LYS A 4 -0.53 1.64 11.44
CA LYS A 4 -0.49 0.93 10.17
C LYS A 4 -0.57 1.93 9.02
N VAL A 5 0.40 1.87 8.11
CA VAL A 5 0.47 2.77 6.95
C VAL A 5 0.33 1.99 5.64
N PRO A 6 -0.39 2.52 4.65
CA PRO A 6 -0.44 1.91 3.33
C PRO A 6 0.91 2.03 2.64
N ILE A 7 1.32 0.97 1.94
CA ILE A 7 2.55 0.93 1.15
C ILE A 7 2.27 0.28 -0.21
N THR A 8 3.09 0.62 -1.18
CA THR A 8 3.23 -0.16 -2.43
C THR A 8 4.34 -1.17 -2.23
N ILE A 9 4.19 -2.35 -2.80
CA ILE A 9 5.16 -3.45 -2.74
C ILE A 9 5.46 -3.83 -4.19
N SER A 10 6.74 -4.00 -4.50
CA SER A 10 7.21 -4.45 -5.80
C SER A 10 8.00 -5.74 -5.60
N ASP A 11 7.46 -6.84 -6.10
CA ASP A 11 8.20 -8.09 -6.23
C ASP A 11 8.94 -8.05 -7.56
N GLU A 12 10.28 -7.98 -7.49
CA GLU A 12 11.18 -7.87 -8.63
C GLU A 12 11.62 -9.27 -9.06
N LEU A 13 11.20 -9.66 -10.26
CA LEU A 13 11.68 -10.84 -10.96
C LEU A 13 12.61 -10.39 -12.09
N SER A 14 13.46 -11.29 -12.60
CA SER A 14 14.45 -10.94 -13.62
C SER A 14 13.84 -10.31 -14.89
N ASP A 15 12.60 -10.66 -15.26
CA ASP A 15 11.95 -10.19 -16.49
C ASP A 15 10.70 -9.30 -16.25
N GLU A 16 10.15 -9.26 -15.02
CA GLU A 16 8.94 -8.50 -14.71
C GLU A 16 8.92 -7.97 -13.27
N VAL A 17 8.16 -6.90 -13.06
CA VAL A 17 7.88 -6.36 -11.72
C VAL A 17 6.40 -6.57 -11.41
N ILE A 18 6.13 -7.29 -10.33
CA ILE A 18 4.77 -7.56 -9.88
C ILE A 18 4.45 -6.59 -8.75
N VAL A 19 3.45 -5.73 -8.97
CA VAL A 19 3.09 -4.68 -8.02
C VAL A 19 1.92 -5.14 -7.15
N SER A 20 2.02 -4.88 -5.86
CA SER A 20 0.93 -5.07 -4.90
C SER A 20 0.82 -3.89 -3.94
N THR A 21 -0.30 -3.82 -3.21
CA THR A 21 -0.48 -2.89 -2.11
C THR A 21 -0.50 -3.65 -0.79
N GLY A 22 -0.09 -3.01 0.30
CA GLY A 22 -0.10 -3.62 1.63
C GLY A 22 -0.23 -2.61 2.75
N GLN A 23 -0.27 -3.11 3.98
CA GLN A 23 -0.26 -2.32 5.20
C GLN A 23 0.92 -2.70 6.07
N LEU A 24 1.88 -1.78 6.20
CA LEU A 24 3.02 -1.93 7.10
C LEU A 24 2.61 -1.53 8.53
N ASN A 25 2.80 -2.44 9.49
CA ASN A 25 2.72 -2.12 10.90
C ASN A 25 4.04 -1.50 11.36
N LEU A 26 4.05 -0.21 11.66
CA LEU A 26 5.26 0.48 12.10
C LEU A 26 5.72 0.03 13.50
N ALA A 27 4.89 -0.65 14.30
CA ALA A 27 5.34 -1.20 15.57
C ALA A 27 6.19 -2.47 15.39
N SER A 28 5.75 -3.40 14.54
CA SER A 28 6.37 -4.74 14.39
C SER A 28 7.22 -4.92 13.13
N GLY A 29 7.01 -4.11 12.08
CA GLY A 29 7.60 -4.32 10.76
C GLY A 29 6.84 -5.33 9.90
N GLU A 30 5.77 -5.95 10.41
CA GLU A 30 4.96 -6.89 9.66
C GLU A 30 4.11 -6.19 8.60
N ILE A 31 3.97 -6.82 7.44
CA ILE A 31 3.13 -6.35 6.36
C ILE A 31 1.91 -7.26 6.24
N HIS A 32 0.73 -6.65 6.16
CA HIS A 32 -0.54 -7.36 6.06
C HIS A 32 -1.38 -6.83 4.89
N ARG A 33 -2.45 -7.57 4.57
CA ARG A 33 -3.42 -7.20 3.52
C ARG A 33 -2.74 -6.95 2.16
N VAL A 34 -1.78 -7.81 1.83
CA VAL A 34 -1.14 -7.79 0.51
C VAL A 34 -2.21 -8.08 -0.55
N ALA A 35 -2.32 -7.19 -1.52
CA ALA A 35 -3.26 -7.30 -2.62
C ALA A 35 -2.53 -6.97 -3.93
N TYR A 36 -2.38 -7.97 -4.78
CA TYR A 36 -1.73 -7.85 -6.08
C TYR A 36 -2.57 -7.01 -7.05
N GLN A 37 -1.87 -6.22 -7.88
CA GLN A 37 -2.45 -5.44 -8.94
C GLN A 37 -2.20 -6.16 -10.26
N ASP A 38 -3.27 -6.50 -10.98
CA ASP A 38 -3.22 -7.16 -12.30
C ASP A 38 -2.41 -8.48 -12.34
N TYR A 39 -2.20 -9.13 -11.19
CA TYR A 39 -1.51 -10.40 -11.05
C TYR A 39 -2.39 -11.43 -10.33
N ASP A 40 -2.68 -12.53 -11.01
CA ASP A 40 -3.47 -13.65 -10.50
C ASP A 40 -2.55 -14.67 -9.82
N ALA A 41 -2.37 -14.52 -8.51
CA ALA A 41 -1.53 -15.40 -7.71
C ALA A 41 -2.09 -16.83 -7.58
N ASP A 42 -3.41 -17.01 -7.72
CA ASP A 42 -4.02 -18.34 -7.65
C ASP A 42 -3.73 -19.15 -8.93
N ALA A 43 -3.66 -18.48 -10.08
CA ALA A 43 -3.33 -19.10 -11.36
C ALA A 43 -1.82 -19.17 -11.64
N ARG A 44 -1.04 -18.16 -11.23
CA ARG A 44 0.39 -18.01 -11.56
C ARG A 44 1.34 -18.45 -10.44
N GLY A 45 0.83 -18.70 -9.23
CA GLY A 45 1.65 -18.90 -8.04
C GLY A 45 2.04 -17.58 -7.38
N LEU A 46 2.73 -17.64 -6.24
CA LEU A 46 3.21 -16.43 -5.57
C LEU A 46 4.53 -15.95 -6.20
N PRO A 47 4.79 -14.63 -6.31
CA PRO A 47 6.00 -14.10 -6.94
C PRO A 47 7.29 -14.65 -6.36
N TRP A 48 7.36 -14.80 -5.03
CA TRP A 48 8.54 -15.31 -4.30
C TRP A 48 8.75 -16.83 -4.45
N GLU A 49 7.80 -17.56 -5.03
CA GLU A 49 7.95 -18.98 -5.39
C GLU A 49 8.64 -19.17 -6.74
N SER A 50 8.66 -18.13 -7.59
CA SER A 50 9.34 -18.16 -8.88
C SER A 50 10.85 -18.40 -8.73
N GLU A 51 11.44 -19.11 -9.69
CA GLU A 51 12.90 -19.27 -9.80
C GLU A 51 13.59 -17.97 -10.22
N ASP A 52 12.88 -17.10 -10.94
CA ASP A 52 13.38 -15.81 -11.43
C ASP A 52 13.17 -14.68 -10.41
N TYR A 53 12.76 -14.98 -9.18
CA TYR A 53 12.59 -13.99 -8.12
C TYR A 53 13.94 -13.46 -7.61
N GLU A 54 14.08 -12.13 -7.55
CA GLU A 54 15.30 -11.48 -7.09
C GLU A 54 15.15 -10.89 -5.69
N PHE A 55 14.19 -9.98 -5.50
CA PHE A 55 13.91 -9.34 -4.21
C PHE A 55 12.55 -8.65 -4.19
N THR A 56 12.12 -8.24 -2.99
CA THR A 56 10.95 -7.40 -2.79
C THR A 56 11.38 -6.04 -2.22
N SER A 57 10.85 -4.97 -2.79
CA SER A 57 10.98 -3.61 -2.25
C SER A 57 9.60 -3.05 -1.87
N GLY A 58 9.59 -2.11 -0.94
CA GLY A 58 8.42 -1.39 -0.49
C GLY A 58 8.61 0.10 -0.67
N MET A 59 7.51 0.80 -0.95
CA MET A 59 7.49 2.25 -1.07
C MET A 59 6.38 2.83 -0.18
N LEU A 60 6.77 3.77 0.67
CA LEU A 60 5.86 4.62 1.44
C LEU A 60 5.88 6.03 0.84
N SER A 61 4.74 6.46 0.32
CA SER A 61 4.57 7.78 -0.29
C SER A 61 3.70 8.69 0.56
N ASN A 62 4.13 9.93 0.80
CA ASN A 62 3.30 10.97 1.41
C ASN A 62 3.63 12.34 0.81
N GLU A 63 2.63 13.07 0.32
CA GLU A 63 2.74 14.44 -0.21
C GLU A 63 3.89 14.66 -1.22
N GLY A 64 4.08 13.70 -2.14
CA GLY A 64 5.12 13.78 -3.18
C GLY A 64 6.54 13.49 -2.68
N LYS A 65 6.67 12.94 -1.47
CA LYS A 65 7.91 12.38 -0.96
C LYS A 65 7.77 10.88 -0.81
N ASP A 66 8.79 10.16 -1.26
CA ASP A 66 8.81 8.70 -1.27
C ASP A 66 9.95 8.18 -0.39
N VAL A 67 9.66 7.12 0.36
CA VAL A 67 10.64 6.34 1.12
C VAL A 67 10.56 4.92 0.61
N GLU A 68 11.58 4.53 -0.15
CA GLU A 68 11.80 3.15 -0.55
C GLU A 68 12.60 2.40 0.52
N PHE A 69 12.27 1.13 0.71
CA PHE A 69 12.89 0.25 1.70
C PHE A 69 12.84 -1.20 1.23
N ARG A 70 13.74 -2.04 1.76
CA ARG A 70 13.74 -3.48 1.46
C ARG A 70 12.66 -4.20 2.26
N ILE A 71 12.02 -5.18 1.62
CA ILE A 71 11.09 -6.11 2.28
C ILE A 71 11.70 -7.51 2.25
N ASP A 72 11.63 -8.19 3.40
CA ASP A 72 11.97 -9.59 3.56
C ASP A 72 10.72 -10.45 3.46
N VAL A 73 10.79 -11.49 2.64
CA VAL A 73 9.71 -12.48 2.46
C VAL A 73 10.14 -13.79 3.10
N ASN A 74 9.38 -14.26 4.08
CA ASN A 74 9.53 -15.59 4.63
C ASN A 74 8.92 -16.61 3.66
N ARG A 75 9.76 -17.28 2.87
CA ARG A 75 9.33 -18.27 1.85
C ARG A 75 8.69 -19.53 2.43
N THR A 76 8.73 -19.75 3.74
CA THR A 76 8.02 -20.87 4.38
C THR A 76 6.59 -20.50 4.76
N THR A 77 6.35 -19.25 5.17
CA THR A 77 5.04 -18.79 5.66
C THR A 77 4.34 -17.82 4.72
N GLY A 78 5.02 -17.34 3.69
CA GLY A 78 4.57 -16.26 2.80
C GLY A 78 4.51 -14.90 3.48
N GLN A 79 5.08 -14.74 4.68
CA GLN A 79 4.98 -13.50 5.44
C GLN A 79 5.95 -12.44 4.91
N TYR A 80 5.40 -11.28 4.55
CA TYR A 80 6.16 -10.08 4.20
C TYR A 80 6.46 -9.28 5.47
N SER A 81 7.70 -8.84 5.62
CA SER A 81 8.14 -8.07 6.79
C SER A 81 9.31 -7.15 6.45
N VAL A 82 9.53 -6.16 7.30
CA VAL A 82 10.68 -5.26 7.22
C VAL A 82 11.63 -5.57 8.38
N SER A 83 12.93 -5.62 8.10
CA SER A 83 13.93 -5.83 9.15
C SER A 83 13.89 -4.72 10.22
N PRO A 84 14.31 -4.99 11.47
CA PRO A 84 14.30 -3.97 12.52
C PRO A 84 15.11 -2.71 12.19
N SER A 85 16.24 -2.87 11.50
CA SER A 85 17.10 -1.76 11.08
C SER A 85 16.39 -0.88 10.05
N GLU A 86 15.81 -1.52 9.02
CA GLU A 86 15.07 -0.83 7.97
C GLU A 86 13.80 -0.15 8.55
N LEU A 87 13.12 -0.80 9.48
CA LEU A 87 11.96 -0.23 10.18
C LEU A 87 12.33 1.04 10.96
N LEU A 88 13.51 1.08 11.56
CA LEU A 88 14.00 2.28 12.25
C LEU A 88 14.25 3.42 11.25
N GLU A 89 14.86 3.11 10.10
CA GLU A 89 15.08 4.10 9.04
C GLU A 89 13.77 4.66 8.49
N ILE A 90 12.79 3.79 8.21
CA ILE A 90 11.45 4.21 7.79
C ILE A 90 10.84 5.15 8.82
N LYS A 91 10.90 4.83 10.12
CA LYS A 91 10.33 5.72 11.17
C LYS A 91 10.98 7.09 11.19
N VAL A 92 12.30 7.16 11.05
CA VAL A 92 13.04 8.43 11.04
C VAL A 92 12.68 9.25 9.79
N ARG A 93 12.71 8.62 8.62
CA ARG A 93 12.38 9.28 7.35
C ARG A 93 10.90 9.67 7.27
N ALA A 94 10.00 8.78 7.69
CA ALA A 94 8.56 9.03 7.77
C ALA A 94 8.23 10.12 8.80
N ALA A 95 8.92 10.20 9.93
CA ALA A 95 8.77 11.33 10.84
C ALA A 95 9.11 12.65 10.11
N ALA A 96 10.10 12.68 9.23
CA ALA A 96 10.38 13.86 8.39
C ALA A 96 9.32 14.06 7.27
N LEU A 97 8.67 13.00 6.79
CA LEU A 97 7.52 13.09 5.90
C LEU A 97 6.32 13.75 6.58
N PHE A 98 6.04 13.36 7.83
CA PHE A 98 4.87 13.79 8.59
C PHE A 98 5.10 15.02 9.47
N ALA A 99 6.34 15.39 9.81
CA ALA A 99 6.65 16.61 10.55
C ALA A 99 6.39 17.89 9.73
N GLY A 100 6.22 17.77 8.41
CA GLY A 100 5.70 18.83 7.55
C GLY A 100 4.16 18.91 7.51
N VAL A 101 3.48 17.90 8.05
CA VAL A 101 2.01 17.77 8.07
C VAL A 101 1.53 18.22 9.44
N SER A 102 0.68 19.25 9.49
CA SER A 102 0.06 19.69 10.73
C SER A 102 -0.72 18.53 11.34
N GLY A 103 -0.65 18.33 12.67
CA GLY A 103 -1.37 17.24 13.35
C GLY A 103 -2.87 17.18 13.06
N LYS A 104 -3.48 18.26 12.56
CA LYS A 104 -4.88 18.29 12.07
C LYS A 104 -5.10 17.51 10.77
N ASP A 105 -4.13 17.50 9.85
CA ASP A 105 -4.24 16.84 8.54
C ASP A 105 -4.07 15.31 8.65
N LEU A 106 -3.32 14.87 9.67
CA LEU A 106 -3.21 13.46 10.05
C LEU A 106 -4.52 12.91 10.65
N LEU A 107 -5.23 13.69 11.47
CA LEU A 107 -6.56 13.30 11.96
C LEU A 107 -7.58 13.24 10.81
N ALA A 108 -7.56 14.22 9.90
CA ALA A 108 -8.45 14.22 8.73
C ALA A 108 -8.27 12.99 7.81
N ASN A 109 -7.04 12.49 7.64
CA ASN A 109 -6.77 11.27 6.87
C ASN A 109 -7.17 9.98 7.60
N ALA A 110 -7.10 9.94 8.94
CA ALA A 110 -7.56 8.79 9.71
C ALA A 110 -9.11 8.69 9.73
N GLU A 111 -9.81 9.83 9.66
CA GLU A 111 -11.27 9.90 9.65
C GLU A 111 -11.87 9.73 8.23
N GLY A 112 -11.09 9.98 7.17
CA GLY A 112 -11.55 9.95 5.78
C GLY A 112 -11.85 8.57 5.17
N ARG A 113 -11.59 7.45 5.86
CA ARG A 113 -11.93 6.09 5.38
C ARG A 113 -13.20 5.48 6.00
N ALA A 114 -13.92 6.22 6.85
CA ALA A 114 -15.24 5.81 7.34
C ALA A 114 -16.35 6.55 6.58
N GLY A 115 -16.57 6.21 5.30
CA GLY A 115 -17.62 6.87 4.53
C GLY A 115 -17.84 6.34 3.12
N ILE A 116 -18.36 5.12 2.99
CA ILE A 116 -19.30 4.84 1.90
C ILE A 116 -20.55 4.24 2.52
N PRO A 117 -21.71 4.89 2.37
CA PRO A 117 -22.76 4.21 1.63
C PRO A 117 -23.49 5.13 0.64
N GLY A 118 -23.58 4.64 -0.60
CA GLY A 118 -24.73 4.70 -1.51
C GLY A 118 -25.49 6.02 -1.73
N ALA A 119 -25.63 6.40 -3.00
CA ALA A 119 -26.95 6.40 -3.65
C ALA A 119 -26.83 6.91 -5.10
N SER A 120 -27.16 6.03 -6.03
CA SER A 120 -27.54 6.36 -7.41
C SER A 120 -28.54 7.50 -7.44
N LYS A 121 -28.22 8.61 -8.11
CA LYS A 121 -29.23 9.61 -8.49
C LYS A 121 -29.69 9.35 -9.92
N ARG A 122 -30.87 8.72 -9.99
CA ARG A 122 -31.79 8.69 -11.15
C ARG A 122 -32.02 10.12 -11.64
N GLY A 123 -32.07 10.31 -12.96
CA GLY A 123 -32.34 11.59 -13.61
C GLY A 123 -33.80 12.07 -13.51
N PRO A 124 -34.06 13.27 -14.06
CA PRO A 124 -35.28 13.56 -14.81
C PRO A 124 -34.89 14.13 -16.21
N GLY A 125 -35.56 13.85 -17.32
CA GLY A 125 -36.99 13.98 -17.54
C GLY A 125 -37.34 15.44 -17.87
N GLY A 126 -37.38 15.81 -19.17
CA GLY A 126 -37.83 17.13 -19.65
C GLY A 126 -37.60 17.26 -21.16
N SER A 127 -38.49 16.71 -22.00
CA SER A 127 -39.66 17.38 -22.58
C SER A 127 -39.28 18.41 -23.64
N GLY A 128 -39.44 18.01 -24.91
CA GLY A 128 -39.34 18.89 -26.06
C GLY A 128 -40.49 19.88 -26.15
N HIS A 129 -40.24 20.99 -26.82
CA HIS A 129 -41.29 21.82 -27.37
C HIS A 129 -40.87 22.36 -28.74
N LEU A 130 -41.62 21.93 -29.75
CA LEU A 130 -41.75 22.53 -31.06
C LEU A 130 -42.52 23.85 -30.92
N HIS A 131 -42.08 24.90 -31.59
CA HIS A 131 -42.90 25.83 -32.39
C HIS A 131 -41.99 26.67 -33.28
#